data_AF-A0A0L8AIJ7-F1
#
_entry.id   AF-A0A0L8AIJ7-F1
#
_cell.length_a   1.000
_cell.length_b   1.000
_cell.length_c   1.000
_cell.angle_alpha   90.00
_cell.angle_beta   90.00
_cell.angle_gamma   90.00
#
_symmetry.space_group_name_H-M   'P 1'
#
loop_
_entity.id
_entity.type
_entity.pdbx_description
1 polymer ?
#
loop_
_entity_poly.entity_id
_entity_poly.type
_entity_poly.pdbx_seq_one_letter_code
_entity_poly.pdbx_strand_id
1 'polypeptide(L)'
;MAYSITQNIESLPEEQNFEHKLTTTLEKGKFLAITENKLEEGSNQRVITAQIMSMEEAEGGETSVPITLVKGEKEDSIKVIVNDETGNQITSSETKY
;
A
#
# COMPACT_ATOMS: atom_id res chain seq x y z
N MET A 1 6.03 -18.61 -0.45
CA MET A 1 6.18 -17.85 -1.72
C MET A 1 6.66 -16.45 -1.38
N ALA A 2 7.46 -15.79 -2.24
CA ALA A 2 7.87 -14.41 -2.00
C ALA A 2 6.77 -13.48 -2.57
N TYR A 3 6.17 -12.66 -1.73
CA TYR A 3 5.20 -11.66 -2.18
C TYR A 3 5.96 -10.46 -2.76
N SER A 4 5.70 -10.13 -4.02
CA SER A 4 6.14 -8.88 -4.62
C SER A 4 5.04 -7.82 -4.48
N ILE A 5 5.45 -6.57 -4.25
CA ILE A 5 4.55 -5.43 -4.29
C ILE A 5 5.07 -4.43 -5.31
N THR A 6 4.17 -3.97 -6.18
CA THR A 6 4.43 -2.89 -7.13
C THR A 6 3.58 -1.69 -6.73
N GLN A 7 4.24 -0.54 -6.65
CA GLN A 7 3.63 0.75 -6.37
C GLN A 7 3.55 1.56 -7.66
N ASN A 8 2.42 2.21 -7.89
CA ASN A 8 2.27 3.25 -8.90
C ASN A 8 1.66 4.47 -8.24
N ILE A 9 2.22 5.65 -8.51
CA ILE A 9 1.71 6.94 -8.04
C ILE A 9 1.36 7.76 -9.28
N GLU A 10 0.11 8.18 -9.38
CA GLU A 10 -0.39 9.05 -10.44
C GLU A 10 -0.92 10.35 -9.83
N SER A 11 -0.38 11.49 -10.24
CA SER A 11 -0.86 12.80 -9.79
C SER A 11 -2.23 13.10 -10.41
N LEU A 12 -3.18 13.54 -9.59
CA LEU A 12 -4.50 13.94 -10.05
C LEU A 12 -4.53 15.43 -10.45
N PRO A 13 -5.50 15.87 -11.29
CA PRO A 13 -5.60 17.26 -11.75
C PRO A 13 -5.90 18.27 -10.63
N GLU A 14 -6.47 17.83 -9.52
CA GLU A 14 -6.72 18.68 -8.35
C GLU A 14 -5.43 18.85 -7.55
N GLU A 15 -5.10 20.10 -7.18
CA GLU A 15 -3.87 20.41 -6.47
C GLU A 15 -3.73 19.55 -5.20
N GLN A 16 -2.63 18.80 -5.14
CA GLN A 16 -2.20 17.93 -4.02
C GLN A 16 -2.86 16.54 -3.92
N ASN A 17 -3.79 16.16 -4.81
CA ASN A 17 -4.35 14.81 -4.82
C ASN A 17 -3.52 13.87 -5.70
N PHE A 18 -3.39 12.61 -5.28
CA PHE A 18 -2.78 11.56 -6.09
C PHE A 18 -3.46 10.21 -5.87
N GLU A 19 -3.44 9.37 -6.90
CA GLU A 19 -3.81 7.97 -6.80
C GLU A 19 -2.57 7.13 -6.56
N HIS A 20 -2.64 6.30 -5.53
CA HIS A 20 -1.64 5.31 -5.24
C HIS A 20 -2.22 3.92 -5.45
N LYS A 21 -1.62 3.14 -6.34
CA LYS A 21 -2.06 1.77 -6.63
C LYS A 21 -1.03 0.78 -6.13
N LEU A 22 -1.45 -0.08 -5.21
CA LEU A 22 -0.70 -1.24 -4.76
C LEU A 22 -1.12 -2.45 -5.57
N THR A 23 -0.17 -3.13 -6.21
CA THR A 23 -0.44 -4.37 -6.93
C THR A 23 0.40 -5.51 -6.35
N THR A 24 -0.22 -6.66 -6.10
CA THR A 24 0.44 -7.87 -5.61
C THR A 24 -0.27 -9.11 -6.15
N THR A 25 0.35 -10.29 -5.99
CA THR A 25 -0.27 -11.58 -6.32
C THR A 25 -0.50 -12.36 -5.03
N LEU A 26 -1.74 -12.78 -4.79
CA LEU A 26 -2.15 -13.51 -3.59
C LEU A 26 -2.57 -14.93 -3.92
N GLU A 27 -2.43 -15.83 -2.96
CA GLU A 27 -3.00 -17.18 -3.04
C GLU A 27 -4.53 -17.12 -2.87
N LYS A 28 -5.26 -18.11 -3.41
CA LYS A 28 -6.70 -18.25 -3.15
C LYS A 28 -6.95 -18.36 -1.65
N GLY A 29 -8.02 -17.74 -1.16
CA GLY A 29 -8.36 -17.66 0.25
C GLY A 29 -7.68 -16.51 0.99
N LYS A 30 -6.95 -15.62 0.29
CA LYS A 30 -6.26 -14.46 0.86
C LYS A 30 -6.65 -13.16 0.17
N PHE A 31 -6.70 -12.08 0.92
CA PHE A 31 -6.88 -10.71 0.41
C PHE A 31 -5.90 -9.74 1.09
N LEU A 32 -5.67 -8.59 0.47
CA LEU A 32 -4.83 -7.52 1.04
C LEU A 32 -5.72 -6.39 1.56
N ALA A 33 -5.53 -6.02 2.82
CA ALA A 33 -6.22 -4.89 3.44
C ALA A 33 -5.22 -3.80 3.82
N ILE A 34 -5.58 -2.53 3.65
CA ILE A 34 -4.83 -1.43 4.26
C ILE A 34 -5.27 -1.31 5.70
N THR A 35 -4.34 -1.45 6.64
CA THR A 35 -4.62 -1.42 8.08
C THR A 35 -4.19 -0.11 8.71
N GLU A 36 -3.21 0.59 8.13
CA GLU A 36 -2.74 1.88 8.61
C GLU A 36 -2.29 2.79 7.45
N ASN A 37 -2.55 4.08 7.60
CA ASN A 37 -2.02 5.13 6.73
C ASN A 37 -1.66 6.31 7.63
N LYS A 38 -0.37 6.62 7.71
CA LYS A 38 0.15 7.64 8.62
C LYS A 38 1.17 8.53 7.92
N LEU A 39 0.97 9.83 8.04
CA LEU A 39 1.98 10.85 7.78
C LEU A 39 2.19 11.62 9.07
N GLU A 40 3.33 11.44 9.72
CA GLU A 40 3.64 12.16 10.96
C GLU A 40 3.88 13.65 10.67
N GLU A 41 3.51 14.51 11.63
CA GLU A 41 3.71 15.94 11.50
C GLU A 41 5.20 16.27 11.33
N GLY A 42 5.53 17.00 10.26
CA GLY A 42 6.91 17.34 9.91
C GLY A 42 7.70 16.22 9.21
N SER A 43 7.11 15.03 9.01
CA SER A 43 7.72 13.98 8.18
C SER A 43 7.63 14.31 6.69
N ASN A 44 8.65 13.90 5.93
CA ASN A 44 8.59 13.86 4.47
C ASN A 44 8.15 12.50 3.93
N GLN A 45 8.02 11.48 4.78
CA GLN A 45 7.62 10.13 4.38
C GLN A 45 6.27 9.76 5.00
N ARG A 46 5.33 9.33 4.14
CA ARG A 46 4.12 8.62 4.54
C ARG A 46 4.38 7.14 4.66
N VAL A 47 3.85 6.50 5.69
CA VAL A 47 3.88 5.05 5.87
C VAL A 47 2.48 4.47 5.71
N ILE A 48 2.33 3.53 4.79
CA ILE A 48 1.11 2.76 4.57
C ILE A 48 1.40 1.32 4.98
N THR A 49 0.62 0.79 5.91
CA THR A 49 0.70 -0.62 6.31
C THR A 49 -0.45 -1.38 5.68
N ALA A 50 -0.11 -2.42 4.95
CA ALA A 50 -1.04 -3.38 4.39
C ALA A 50 -0.84 -4.75 5.07
N GLN A 51 -1.91 -5.51 5.22
CA GLN A 51 -1.89 -6.84 5.82
C GLN A 51 -2.58 -7.85 4.91
N ILE A 52 -1.93 -8.98 4.71
CA ILE A 52 -2.53 -10.14 4.07
C ILE A 52 -3.39 -10.86 5.10
N MET A 53 -4.67 -11.04 4.78
CA MET A 53 -5.66 -11.65 5.65
C MET A 53 -6.32 -12.84 4.95
N SER A 54 -6.88 -13.76 5.74
CA SER A 54 -7.63 -14.91 5.24
C SER A 54 -9.10 -14.54 5.00
N MET A 55 -9.61 -14.90 3.83
CA MET A 55 -11.03 -14.83 3.46
C MET A 55 -11.30 -15.96 2.47
N GLU A 56 -12.10 -16.95 2.85
CA GLU A 56 -12.27 -18.20 2.09
C GLU A 56 -12.80 -17.94 0.67
N GLU A 57 -13.64 -16.93 0.50
CA GLU A 57 -14.24 -16.53 -0.76
C GLU A 57 -13.30 -15.72 -1.66
N ALA A 58 -12.12 -15.32 -1.17
CA ALA A 58 -11.17 -14.56 -1.97
C ALA A 58 -10.56 -15.46 -3.06
N GLU A 59 -10.72 -15.09 -4.32
CA GLU A 59 -10.25 -15.90 -5.46
C GLU A 59 -8.72 -15.97 -5.58
N GLY A 60 -7.99 -15.06 -4.92
CA GLY A 60 -6.55 -14.88 -5.10
C GLY A 60 -6.20 -14.29 -6.47
N GLY A 61 -4.95 -14.44 -6.89
CA GLY A 61 -4.42 -13.88 -8.14
C GLY A 61 -3.93 -12.44 -7.99
N GLU A 62 -3.82 -11.73 -9.11
CA GLU A 62 -3.39 -10.33 -9.13
C GLU A 62 -4.45 -9.45 -8.45
N THR A 63 -4.06 -8.83 -7.35
CA THR A 63 -4.91 -7.95 -6.54
C THR A 63 -4.34 -6.54 -6.62
N SER A 64 -5.22 -5.59 -6.91
CA SER A 64 -4.90 -4.16 -6.89
C SER A 64 -5.72 -3.41 -5.86
N VAL A 65 -5.06 -2.63 -5.02
CA VAL A 65 -5.69 -1.76 -4.02
C VAL A 65 -5.42 -0.30 -4.41
N PRO A 66 -6.41 0.43 -4.95
CA PRO A 66 -6.30 1.86 -5.18
C PRO A 66 -6.49 2.63 -3.86
N ILE A 67 -5.71 3.68 -3.67
CA ILE A 67 -5.75 4.55 -2.51
C ILE A 67 -5.64 5.99 -3.02
N THR A 68 -6.71 6.77 -2.86
CA THR A 68 -6.65 8.21 -3.11
C THR A 68 -6.10 8.90 -1.87
N LEU A 69 -5.07 9.72 -2.06
CA LEU A 69 -4.35 10.38 -0.98
C LEU A 69 -4.19 11.86 -1.27
N VAL A 70 -4.14 12.65 -0.19
CA VAL A 70 -3.78 14.06 -0.23
C VAL A 70 -2.32 14.17 0.21
N LYS A 71 -1.49 14.76 -0.65
CA LYS A 71 -0.06 14.96 -0.40
C LYS A 71 0.14 15.97 0.73
N GLY A 72 0.91 15.57 1.75
CA GLY A 72 1.32 16.50 2.79
C GLY A 72 2.29 17.57 2.26
N GLU A 73 2.30 18.73 2.91
CA GLU A 73 3.08 19.90 2.46
C GLU A 73 4.58 19.60 2.23
N LYS A 74 5.16 18.74 3.07
CA LYS A 74 6.58 18.33 2.99
C LYS A 74 6.77 16.88 2.53
N GLU A 75 5.71 16.20 2.16
CA GLU A 75 5.74 14.80 1.78
C GLU A 75 6.47 14.62 0.43
N ASP A 76 7.54 13.84 0.40
CA ASP A 76 8.34 13.53 -0.78
C ASP A 76 8.37 12.04 -1.14
N SER A 77 7.87 11.18 -0.25
CA SER A 77 7.92 9.73 -0.41
C SER A 77 6.79 8.99 0.30
N ILE A 78 6.48 7.81 -0.22
CA ILE A 78 5.55 6.85 0.37
C ILE A 78 6.30 5.54 0.57
N LYS A 79 6.25 5.01 1.80
CA LYS A 79 6.71 3.68 2.15
C LYS A 79 5.52 2.78 2.42
N VAL A 80 5.45 1.65 1.73
CA VAL A 80 4.44 0.63 1.93
C VAL A 80 5.09 -0.56 2.62
N ILE A 81 4.49 -1.01 3.72
CA ILE A 81 4.88 -2.19 4.47
C ILE A 81 3.77 -3.22 4.30
N VAL A 82 4.13 -4.45 3.92
CA VAL A 82 3.17 -5.56 3.80
C VAL A 82 3.48 -6.59 4.87
N ASN A 83 2.50 -6.86 5.71
CA ASN A 83 2.57 -7.86 6.77
C ASN A 83 1.79 -9.12 6.39
N ASP A 84 2.21 -10.26 6.92
CA ASP A 84 1.44 -11.51 6.86
C ASP A 84 0.26 -11.50 7.84
N GLU A 85 -0.50 -12.60 7.83
CA GLU A 85 -1.66 -12.77 8.72
C GLU A 85 -1.30 -12.80 10.20
N THR A 86 -0.03 -13.04 10.53
CA THR A 86 0.48 -13.04 11.91
C THR A 86 1.06 -11.68 12.32
N GLY A 87 1.09 -10.71 11.40
CA GLY A 87 1.61 -9.36 11.63
C GLY A 87 3.11 -9.20 11.36
N ASN A 88 3.79 -10.22 10.82
CA ASN A 88 5.20 -10.11 10.48
C ASN A 88 5.38 -9.42 9.13
N GLN A 89 6.33 -8.48 9.05
CA GLN A 89 6.67 -7.85 7.79
C GLN A 89 7.25 -8.87 6.80
N ILE A 90 6.61 -8.99 5.65
CA ILE A 90 7.06 -9.83 4.54
C ILE A 90 7.92 -9.01 3.57
N THR A 91 7.46 -7.80 3.24
CA THR A 91 8.12 -6.94 2.26
C THR A 91 7.81 -5.48 2.55
N SER A 92 8.64 -4.61 2.01
CA SER A 92 8.37 -3.17 1.99
C SER A 92 8.89 -2.58 0.70
N SER A 93 8.27 -1.50 0.24
CA SER A 93 8.69 -0.75 -0.93
C SER A 93 8.56 0.74 -0.65
N GLU A 94 9.48 1.54 -1.16
CA GLU A 94 9.46 2.99 -1.05
C GLU A 94 9.41 3.59 -2.46
N THR A 95 8.54 4.58 -2.65
CA THR A 95 8.41 5.33 -3.90
C THR A 95 8.48 6.81 -3.60
N LYS A 96 9.24 7.55 -4.41
CA LYS A 96 9.33 9.02 -4.35
C LYS A 96 8.47 9.63 -5.46
N TYR A 97 7.94 10.83 -5.22
CA TYR A 97 7.20 11.59 -6.24
C TYR A 97 8.11 12.16 -7.33
#